data_AF-R7Q039-F1
#
_entry.id   AF-R7Q039-F1
#
_cell.length_a   1.000
_cell.length_b   1.000
_cell.length_c   1.000
_cell.angle_alpha   90.00
_cell.angle_beta   90.00
_cell.angle_gamma   90.00
#
_symmetry.space_group_name_H-M   'P 1'
#
loop_
_entity.id
_entity.type
_entity.pdbx_description
1 polymer ?
#
loop_
_entity_poly.entity_id
_entity_poly.type
_entity_poly.pdbx_seq_one_letter_code
_entity_poly.pdbx_strand_id
1 'polypeptide(L)'
;MVHAGHRVTDAHECSQLNELKMDMTGLNMLAGWTVNGDTIMVEQMPIFGGYCGGLEETAICDVATTLASFALFNGNFHLDGPIHIRWGTTTNRESLQIAAHAAAAVDANTDLLLANQYYPMAGPCTEMCLIETACQAINDTGSGRELLSGSAAAKGVVQDKTTGMEARAMGEAALTAAGMKVSDLNEIIEKLVSGYEQHYNDAPAGLRFQECYDVKTVKPTAEYLQVYDNAMQQLRDAGLPIKH
;
A
#
# COMPACT_ATOMS: atom_id res chain seq x y z
N MET A 1 14.17 -1.03 30.51
CA MET A 1 14.72 -0.45 29.27
C MET A 1 14.94 1.03 29.52
N VAL A 2 16.15 1.56 29.33
CA VAL A 2 16.50 2.96 29.70
C VAL A 2 16.30 3.94 28.54
N HIS A 3 16.13 3.44 27.30
CA HIS A 3 15.70 4.22 26.13
C HIS A 3 14.60 3.43 25.38
N ALA A 4 13.37 3.93 25.39
CA ALA A 4 12.25 3.43 24.59
C ALA A 4 12.03 4.37 23.40
N GLY A 5 11.79 3.83 22.20
CA GLY A 5 11.71 4.58 20.94
C GLY A 5 12.26 3.75 19.77
N HIS A 6 12.45 4.41 18.62
CA HIS A 6 13.06 3.81 17.43
C HIS A 6 14.49 3.28 17.71
N ARG A 7 14.82 2.17 17.06
CA ARG A 7 16.09 1.44 17.17
C ARG A 7 16.56 1.04 15.78
N VAL A 8 17.81 0.63 15.68
CA VAL A 8 18.40 0.10 14.44
C VAL A 8 17.61 -1.04 13.78
N THR A 9 16.76 -1.74 14.54
CA THR A 9 15.86 -2.82 14.09
C THR A 9 14.50 -2.33 13.58
N ASP A 10 14.23 -1.03 13.67
CA ASP A 10 13.02 -0.38 13.15
C ASP A 10 13.35 0.31 11.82
N ALA A 11 12.37 0.40 10.93
CA ALA A 11 12.51 1.11 9.66
C ALA A 11 12.55 2.64 9.89
N HIS A 12 13.58 3.29 9.37
CA HIS A 12 13.75 4.75 9.38
C HIS A 12 13.45 5.28 7.98
N GLU A 13 12.39 6.07 7.87
CA GLU A 13 11.83 6.51 6.61
C GLU A 13 12.50 7.76 6.06
N CYS A 14 12.97 7.72 4.80
CA CYS A 14 13.33 8.90 4.02
C CYS A 14 12.49 8.98 2.74
N SER A 15 11.79 10.08 2.53
CA SER A 15 11.00 10.26 1.30
C SER A 15 11.81 10.92 0.19
N GLN A 16 11.82 10.31 -0.99
CA GLN A 16 12.10 11.01 -2.24
C GLN A 16 10.93 11.97 -2.56
N LEU A 17 11.21 13.00 -3.36
CA LEU A 17 10.23 13.94 -3.88
C LEU A 17 9.84 13.60 -5.33
N ASN A 18 8.67 14.07 -5.76
CA ASN A 18 8.19 13.86 -7.11
C ASN A 18 8.81 14.83 -8.14
N GLU A 19 9.36 14.39 -9.28
CA GLU A 19 9.88 13.04 -9.55
C GLU A 19 11.40 13.09 -9.67
N LEU A 20 12.07 11.97 -9.35
CA LEU A 20 13.53 11.82 -9.31
C LEU A 20 14.21 12.99 -8.56
N LYS A 21 13.68 13.34 -7.39
CA LYS A 21 14.08 14.53 -6.65
C LYS A 21 14.30 14.21 -5.17
N MET A 22 15.21 14.95 -4.55
CA MET A 22 15.55 14.82 -3.13
C MET A 22 15.85 16.23 -2.59
N ASP A 23 15.56 16.47 -1.32
CA ASP A 23 15.92 17.71 -0.64
C ASP A 23 17.11 17.49 0.32
N MET A 24 17.70 18.59 0.79
CA MET A 24 18.84 18.52 1.71
C MET A 24 18.45 17.95 3.08
N THR A 25 17.19 18.04 3.48
CA THR A 25 16.71 17.46 4.74
C THR A 25 16.81 15.94 4.69
N GLY A 26 16.28 15.31 3.63
CA GLY A 26 16.41 13.87 3.41
C GLY A 26 17.87 13.39 3.44
N LEU A 27 18.76 14.09 2.72
CA LEU A 27 20.18 13.74 2.69
C LEU A 27 20.87 13.84 4.07
N ASN A 28 20.51 14.84 4.88
CA ASN A 28 21.05 14.98 6.24
C ASN A 28 20.56 13.85 7.16
N MET A 29 19.29 13.42 7.03
CA MET A 29 18.75 12.29 7.79
C MET A 29 19.44 10.98 7.41
N LEU A 30 19.57 10.70 6.11
CA LEU A 30 20.25 9.52 5.58
C LEU A 30 21.71 9.40 6.06
N ALA A 31 22.43 10.52 6.09
CA ALA A 31 23.80 10.55 6.61
C ALA A 31 23.86 10.14 8.09
N GLY A 32 22.92 10.62 8.91
CA GLY A 32 22.81 10.24 10.32
C GLY A 32 22.50 8.76 10.51
N TRP A 33 21.48 8.26 9.83
CA TRP A 33 21.03 6.86 9.92
C TRP A 33 22.09 5.86 9.42
N THR A 34 22.78 6.21 8.34
CA THR A 34 23.88 5.40 7.82
C THR A 34 25.02 5.27 8.84
N VAL A 35 25.40 6.35 9.51
CA VAL A 35 26.45 6.33 10.55
C VAL A 35 26.02 5.53 11.78
N ASN A 36 24.73 5.59 12.14
CA ASN A 36 24.19 4.87 13.28
C ASN A 36 23.97 3.37 13.00
N GLY A 37 24.00 2.95 11.72
CA GLY A 37 23.71 1.58 11.30
C GLY A 37 22.22 1.24 11.37
N ASP A 38 21.36 2.23 11.18
CA ASP A 38 19.91 2.07 11.18
C ASP A 38 19.42 1.32 9.94
N THR A 39 18.28 0.63 10.06
CA THR A 39 17.55 0.09 8.90
C THR A 39 16.81 1.24 8.22
N ILE A 40 17.20 1.57 6.98
CA ILE A 40 16.67 2.69 6.19
C ILE A 40 15.63 2.18 5.20
N MET A 41 14.42 2.71 5.30
CA MET A 41 13.38 2.61 4.28
C MET A 41 13.39 3.90 3.47
N VAL A 42 13.62 3.81 2.17
CA VAL A 42 13.49 4.99 1.29
C VAL A 42 12.20 4.86 0.53
N GLU A 43 11.33 5.86 0.62
CA GLU A 43 10.06 5.86 -0.11
C GLU A 43 10.07 6.74 -1.35
N GLN A 44 9.16 6.43 -2.29
CA GLN A 44 8.77 7.33 -3.36
C GLN A 44 7.34 6.96 -3.79
N MET A 45 6.51 7.95 -4.10
CA MET A 45 5.12 7.76 -4.55
C MET A 45 4.92 8.33 -5.97
N PRO A 46 5.29 7.60 -7.04
CA PRO A 46 5.27 8.13 -8.40
C PRO A 46 3.83 8.48 -8.83
N ILE A 47 3.64 9.69 -9.38
CA ILE A 47 2.29 10.22 -9.65
C ILE A 47 1.83 9.85 -11.05
N PHE A 48 0.81 8.99 -11.16
CA PHE A 48 0.11 8.73 -12.41
C PHE A 48 -0.66 9.99 -12.87
N GLY A 49 -0.43 10.41 -14.12
CA GLY A 49 -0.93 11.67 -14.65
C GLY A 49 -0.16 12.90 -14.17
N GLY A 50 0.97 12.68 -13.48
CA GLY A 50 1.86 13.72 -12.95
C GLY A 50 2.90 14.22 -13.95
N TYR A 51 4.09 14.55 -13.47
CA TYR A 51 5.17 15.10 -14.30
C TYR A 51 5.69 14.10 -15.34
N CYS A 52 5.66 12.80 -15.03
CA CYS A 52 6.15 11.75 -15.92
C CYS A 52 5.18 11.41 -17.04
N GLY A 53 3.87 11.54 -16.83
CA GLY A 53 2.86 11.28 -17.85
C GLY A 53 1.89 10.16 -17.48
N GLY A 54 1.68 9.23 -18.39
CA GLY A 54 0.72 8.14 -18.28
C GLY A 54 1.30 6.92 -17.57
N LEU A 55 0.77 5.74 -17.92
CA LEU A 55 1.02 4.51 -17.20
C LEU A 55 2.46 4.03 -17.34
N GLU A 56 2.94 3.89 -18.58
CA GLU A 56 4.29 3.41 -18.87
C GLU A 56 5.34 4.44 -18.45
N GLU A 57 5.08 5.73 -18.63
CA GLU A 57 6.04 6.77 -18.23
C GLU A 57 6.18 6.84 -16.71
N THR A 58 5.09 6.70 -15.95
CA THR A 58 5.14 6.64 -14.49
C THR A 58 5.78 5.33 -14.01
N ALA A 59 5.55 4.19 -14.67
CA ALA A 59 6.23 2.93 -14.33
C ALA A 59 7.76 2.98 -14.59
N ILE A 60 8.20 3.67 -15.65
CA ILE A 60 9.64 3.92 -15.88
C ILE A 60 10.22 4.77 -14.75
N CYS A 61 9.49 5.80 -14.31
CA CYS A 61 9.88 6.63 -13.17
C CYS A 61 9.99 5.82 -11.88
N ASP A 62 9.01 4.97 -11.61
CA ASP A 62 8.95 4.10 -10.43
C ASP A 62 10.17 3.18 -10.32
N VAL A 63 10.51 2.46 -11.41
CA VAL A 63 11.73 1.66 -11.48
C VAL A 63 12.98 2.52 -11.22
N ALA A 64 13.05 3.72 -11.81
CA ALA A 64 14.19 4.61 -11.60
C ALA A 64 14.33 5.07 -10.15
N THR A 65 13.22 5.41 -9.47
CA THR A 65 13.24 5.83 -8.07
C THR A 65 13.47 4.67 -7.11
N THR A 66 13.03 3.47 -7.47
CA THR A 66 13.38 2.25 -6.75
C THR A 66 14.90 2.04 -6.78
N LEU A 67 15.52 2.06 -7.96
CA LEU A 67 16.98 1.91 -8.10
C LEU A 67 17.76 3.02 -7.38
N ALA A 68 17.25 4.26 -7.42
CA ALA A 68 17.87 5.40 -6.72
C ALA A 68 17.93 5.19 -5.20
N SER A 69 16.90 4.57 -4.60
CA SER A 69 16.87 4.24 -3.16
C SER A 69 18.11 3.48 -2.71
N PHE A 70 18.58 2.54 -3.52
CA PHE A 70 19.74 1.72 -3.19
C PHE A 70 21.05 2.35 -3.68
N ALA A 71 21.07 2.88 -4.90
CA ALA A 71 22.28 3.40 -5.52
C ALA A 71 22.75 4.75 -4.97
N LEU A 72 21.82 5.61 -4.53
CA LEU A 72 22.10 6.99 -4.11
C LEU A 72 21.85 7.21 -2.62
N PHE A 73 20.89 6.49 -2.04
CA PHE A 73 20.38 6.79 -0.70
C PHE A 73 20.70 5.72 0.34
N ASN A 74 21.44 4.67 -0.04
CA ASN A 74 21.88 3.61 0.87
C ASN A 74 20.70 2.94 1.61
N GLY A 75 19.52 2.90 0.97
CA GLY A 75 18.32 2.27 1.50
C GLY A 75 18.48 0.76 1.65
N ASN A 76 17.87 0.20 2.69
CA ASN A 76 17.81 -1.25 2.90
C ASN A 76 16.62 -1.89 2.18
N PHE A 77 15.53 -1.14 2.02
CA PHE A 77 14.39 -1.51 1.20
C PHE A 77 13.69 -0.26 0.67
N HIS A 78 12.94 -0.42 -0.41
CA HIS A 78 12.20 0.67 -1.04
C HIS A 78 10.71 0.55 -0.79
N LEU A 79 10.08 1.61 -0.27
CA LEU A 79 8.63 1.72 -0.14
C LEU A 79 8.07 2.51 -1.32
N ASP A 80 7.44 1.81 -2.24
CA ASP A 80 6.73 2.44 -3.35
C ASP A 80 5.33 2.90 -2.90
N GLY A 81 4.63 3.64 -3.77
CA GLY A 81 3.25 4.05 -3.59
C GLY A 81 2.71 4.82 -4.79
N PRO A 82 2.58 4.21 -5.99
CA PRO A 82 2.10 4.92 -7.16
C PRO A 82 0.72 5.51 -6.88
N ILE A 83 0.55 6.80 -7.16
CA ILE A 83 -0.63 7.54 -6.73
C ILE A 83 -1.29 8.26 -7.89
N HIS A 84 -2.61 8.17 -8.00
CA HIS A 84 -3.34 8.82 -9.08
C HIS A 84 -3.53 10.32 -8.81
N ILE A 85 -3.12 11.20 -9.74
CA ILE A 85 -3.13 12.67 -9.55
C ILE A 85 -4.48 13.25 -9.10
N ARG A 86 -5.59 12.78 -9.69
CA ARG A 86 -6.95 13.20 -9.33
C ARG A 86 -7.45 12.59 -8.02
N TRP A 87 -7.29 11.27 -7.87
CA TRP A 87 -7.94 10.54 -6.78
C TRP A 87 -7.13 10.56 -5.50
N GLY A 88 -5.80 10.69 -5.57
CA GLY A 88 -4.93 10.66 -4.40
C GLY A 88 -4.99 9.30 -3.70
N THR A 89 -5.06 8.22 -4.46
CA THR A 89 -5.13 6.83 -3.98
C THR A 89 -4.13 5.96 -4.70
N THR A 90 -3.75 4.84 -4.09
CA THR A 90 -2.86 3.80 -4.65
C THR A 90 -3.66 2.61 -5.20
N THR A 91 -4.96 2.54 -4.87
CA THR A 91 -5.85 1.40 -5.12
C THR A 91 -6.62 1.51 -6.44
N ASN A 92 -6.35 2.52 -7.26
CA ASN A 92 -6.96 2.66 -8.59
C ASN A 92 -6.27 1.79 -9.63
N ARG A 93 -6.99 1.50 -10.72
CA ARG A 93 -6.57 0.62 -11.81
C ARG A 93 -5.15 0.93 -12.31
N GLU A 94 -4.88 2.19 -12.59
CA GLU A 94 -3.62 2.62 -13.17
C GLU A 94 -2.47 2.51 -12.17
N SER A 95 -2.71 2.92 -10.92
CA SER A 95 -1.71 2.82 -9.85
C SER A 95 -1.36 1.36 -9.50
N LEU A 96 -2.36 0.47 -9.50
CA LEU A 96 -2.14 -0.98 -9.33
C LEU A 96 -1.26 -1.56 -10.44
N GLN A 97 -1.55 -1.20 -11.69
CA GLN A 97 -0.77 -1.64 -12.86
C GLN A 97 0.67 -1.13 -12.79
N ILE A 98 0.88 0.15 -12.45
CA ILE A 98 2.22 0.73 -12.28
C ILE A 98 2.99 -0.06 -11.21
N ALA A 99 2.41 -0.19 -10.01
CA ALA A 99 3.06 -0.86 -8.89
C ALA A 99 3.44 -2.31 -9.20
N ALA A 100 2.55 -3.04 -9.88
CA ALA A 100 2.80 -4.44 -10.25
C ALA A 100 3.88 -4.58 -11.31
N HIS A 101 3.84 -3.75 -12.36
CA HIS A 101 4.82 -3.82 -13.44
C HIS A 101 6.22 -3.37 -12.97
N ALA A 102 6.30 -2.33 -12.15
CA ALA A 102 7.56 -1.89 -11.56
C ALA A 102 8.14 -2.96 -10.61
N ALA A 103 7.33 -3.48 -9.67
CA ALA A 103 7.77 -4.52 -8.74
C ALA A 103 8.26 -5.77 -9.46
N ALA A 104 7.45 -6.32 -10.38
CA ALA A 104 7.80 -7.54 -11.10
C ALA A 104 9.04 -7.35 -11.98
N ALA A 105 9.24 -6.16 -12.56
CA ALA A 105 10.46 -5.86 -13.32
C ALA A 105 11.70 -5.77 -12.43
N VAL A 106 11.58 -5.14 -11.24
CA VAL A 106 12.70 -5.02 -10.31
C VAL A 106 13.05 -6.37 -9.69
N ASP A 107 12.06 -7.14 -9.22
CA ASP A 107 12.23 -8.49 -8.66
C ASP A 107 12.86 -9.45 -9.67
N ALA A 108 12.43 -9.41 -10.94
CA ALA A 108 12.99 -10.29 -11.96
C ALA A 108 14.44 -9.97 -12.36
N ASN A 109 14.96 -8.79 -12.01
CA ASN A 109 16.27 -8.31 -12.50
C ASN A 109 17.24 -7.90 -11.39
N THR A 110 16.82 -7.96 -10.12
CA THR A 110 17.61 -7.52 -8.96
C THR A 110 17.24 -8.35 -7.72
N ASP A 111 18.03 -8.23 -6.65
CA ASP A 111 17.71 -8.82 -5.33
C ASP A 111 17.29 -7.73 -4.32
N LEU A 112 16.64 -6.66 -4.80
CA LEU A 112 16.25 -5.52 -3.98
C LEU A 112 14.98 -5.81 -3.19
N LEU A 113 14.93 -5.38 -1.93
CA LEU A 113 13.75 -5.54 -1.08
C LEU A 113 12.71 -4.45 -1.36
N LEU A 114 11.49 -4.86 -1.67
CA LEU A 114 10.40 -4.04 -2.18
C LEU A 114 9.22 -4.03 -1.20
N ALA A 115 8.69 -2.84 -0.97
CA ALA A 115 7.49 -2.62 -0.18
C ALA A 115 6.53 -1.72 -0.97
N ASN A 116 5.25 -1.69 -0.57
CA ASN A 116 4.27 -0.76 -1.12
C ASN A 116 3.32 -0.24 -0.02
N GLN A 117 2.77 0.95 -0.21
CA GLN A 117 1.88 1.63 0.74
C GLN A 117 0.44 1.75 0.25
N TYR A 118 -0.52 1.83 1.19
CA TYR A 118 -1.94 1.61 0.91
C TYR A 118 -2.78 2.84 1.24
N TYR A 119 -3.30 3.51 0.22
CA TYR A 119 -4.18 4.69 0.34
C TYR A 119 -5.51 4.41 -0.36
N PRO A 120 -6.43 3.65 0.25
CA PRO A 120 -7.76 3.45 -0.32
C PRO A 120 -8.59 4.74 -0.25
N MET A 121 -9.53 4.84 -1.18
CA MET A 121 -10.46 5.96 -1.28
C MET A 121 -11.43 5.98 -0.10
N ALA A 122 -12.07 4.85 0.18
CA ALA A 122 -13.06 4.74 1.23
C ALA A 122 -12.44 4.73 2.65
N GLY A 123 -13.26 5.07 3.64
CA GLY A 123 -12.85 5.04 5.05
C GLY A 123 -13.15 3.72 5.76
N PRO A 124 -12.69 3.54 7.02
CA PRO A 124 -12.92 2.34 7.80
C PRO A 124 -14.39 2.00 7.98
N CYS A 125 -14.68 0.74 8.27
CA CYS A 125 -16.04 0.22 8.46
C CYS A 125 -16.89 0.35 7.19
N THR A 126 -16.27 0.21 6.02
CA THR A 126 -16.94 0.15 4.72
C THR A 126 -16.40 -1.03 3.92
N GLU A 127 -17.27 -1.68 3.13
CA GLU A 127 -16.87 -2.79 2.27
C GLU A 127 -15.87 -2.33 1.21
N MET A 128 -16.10 -1.15 0.62
CA MET A 128 -15.21 -0.56 -0.39
C MET A 128 -13.78 -0.40 0.14
N CYS A 129 -13.58 0.09 1.37
CA CYS A 129 -12.22 0.24 1.93
C CYS A 129 -11.52 -1.10 2.07
N LEU A 130 -12.21 -2.14 2.56
CA LEU A 130 -11.62 -3.46 2.72
C LEU A 130 -11.30 -4.11 1.37
N ILE A 131 -12.16 -3.92 0.37
CA ILE A 131 -11.97 -4.46 -0.99
C ILE A 131 -10.83 -3.73 -1.72
N GLU A 132 -10.76 -2.40 -1.64
CA GLU A 132 -9.65 -1.62 -2.20
C GLU A 132 -8.31 -2.07 -1.60
N THR A 133 -8.24 -2.19 -0.27
CA THR A 133 -7.04 -2.67 0.43
C THR A 133 -6.69 -4.11 0.03
N ALA A 134 -7.67 -5.02 0.02
CA ALA A 134 -7.43 -6.41 -0.38
C ALA A 134 -7.02 -6.54 -1.85
N CYS A 135 -7.59 -5.74 -2.75
CA CYS A 135 -7.24 -5.73 -4.17
C CYS A 135 -5.77 -5.35 -4.37
N GLN A 136 -5.29 -4.30 -3.69
CA GLN A 136 -3.88 -3.93 -3.72
C GLN A 136 -2.99 -5.01 -3.07
N ALA A 137 -3.45 -5.67 -1.99
CA ALA A 137 -2.71 -6.76 -1.36
C ALA A 137 -2.50 -7.96 -2.30
N ILE A 138 -3.52 -8.30 -3.10
CA ILE A 138 -3.41 -9.33 -4.14
C ILE A 138 -2.39 -8.91 -5.21
N ASN A 139 -2.46 -7.65 -5.66
CA ASN A 139 -1.56 -7.07 -6.65
C ASN A 139 -0.09 -7.07 -6.19
N ASP A 140 0.17 -6.60 -4.97
CA ASP A 140 1.51 -6.51 -4.39
C ASP A 140 2.10 -7.90 -4.10
N THR A 141 1.27 -8.83 -3.61
CA THR A 141 1.69 -10.23 -3.39
C THR A 141 2.02 -10.92 -4.71
N GLY A 142 1.18 -10.74 -5.73
CA GLY A 142 1.38 -11.35 -7.04
C GLY A 142 2.56 -10.77 -7.82
N SER A 143 2.96 -9.54 -7.51
CA SER A 143 4.07 -8.82 -8.17
C SER A 143 5.41 -8.89 -7.42
N GLY A 144 5.45 -9.51 -6.24
CA GLY A 144 6.69 -9.85 -5.55
C GLY A 144 7.12 -8.90 -4.42
N ARG A 145 6.21 -8.12 -3.81
CA ARG A 145 6.57 -7.26 -2.67
C ARG A 145 6.85 -8.08 -1.40
N GLU A 146 7.96 -7.79 -0.70
CA GLU A 146 8.29 -8.38 0.60
C GLU A 146 7.50 -7.78 1.77
N LEU A 147 7.05 -6.53 1.66
CA LEU A 147 6.34 -5.84 2.75
C LEU A 147 5.13 -5.05 2.25
N LEU A 148 4.00 -5.22 2.94
CA LEU A 148 2.75 -4.49 2.70
C LEU A 148 2.52 -3.49 3.85
N SER A 149 2.57 -2.19 3.55
CA SER A 149 2.51 -1.12 4.56
C SER A 149 1.15 -0.41 4.51
N GLY A 150 0.19 -0.88 5.32
CA GLY A 150 -1.18 -0.40 5.22
C GLY A 150 -2.05 -0.65 6.46
N SER A 151 -3.23 -0.03 6.55
CA SER A 151 -3.89 0.78 5.50
C SER A 151 -4.15 2.22 5.96
N ALA A 152 -3.74 3.20 5.14
CA ALA A 152 -4.05 4.62 5.32
C ALA A 152 -5.45 4.94 4.76
N ALA A 153 -6.48 4.39 5.41
CA ALA A 153 -7.87 4.55 4.98
C ALA A 153 -8.35 6.01 4.92
N ALA A 154 -9.37 6.28 4.10
CA ALA A 154 -9.80 7.64 3.76
C ALA A 154 -8.64 8.53 3.26
N LYS A 155 -7.77 7.97 2.39
CA LYS A 155 -6.53 8.56 1.88
C LYS A 155 -5.50 8.96 2.96
N GLY A 156 -5.66 8.51 4.20
CA GLY A 156 -4.76 8.87 5.30
C GLY A 156 -4.82 10.34 5.74
N VAL A 157 -5.81 11.11 5.28
CA VAL A 157 -5.91 12.55 5.58
C VAL A 157 -6.95 12.90 6.64
N VAL A 158 -7.72 11.92 7.11
CA VAL A 158 -8.79 12.14 8.08
C VAL A 158 -8.41 11.55 9.44
N GLN A 159 -8.39 12.41 10.45
CA GLN A 159 -8.03 12.02 11.82
C GLN A 159 -8.86 10.81 12.30
N ASP A 160 -8.14 9.86 12.90
CA ASP A 160 -8.66 8.64 13.52
C ASP A 160 -9.44 7.71 12.56
N LYS A 161 -9.27 7.84 11.24
CA LYS A 161 -9.88 6.94 10.24
C LYS A 161 -8.92 5.85 9.75
N THR A 162 -8.32 5.13 10.68
CA THR A 162 -7.51 3.93 10.43
C THR A 162 -7.67 2.93 11.57
N THR A 163 -7.76 1.64 11.27
CA THR A 163 -7.94 0.56 12.24
C THR A 163 -7.22 -0.73 11.85
N GLY A 164 -7.18 -1.69 12.76
CA GLY A 164 -6.61 -3.01 12.49
C GLY A 164 -7.46 -3.92 11.58
N MET A 165 -8.72 -3.57 11.28
CA MET A 165 -9.56 -4.41 10.41
C MET A 165 -9.12 -4.34 8.95
N GLU A 166 -8.72 -3.15 8.48
CA GLU A 166 -8.16 -2.99 7.13
C GLU A 166 -6.87 -3.80 6.97
N ALA A 167 -5.98 -3.76 7.97
CA ALA A 167 -4.75 -4.55 7.99
C ALA A 167 -5.03 -6.07 8.03
N ARG A 168 -6.12 -6.50 8.69
CA ARG A 168 -6.54 -7.91 8.66
C ARG A 168 -6.97 -8.34 7.25
N ALA A 169 -7.79 -7.54 6.57
CA ALA A 169 -8.19 -7.81 5.19
C ALA A 169 -6.97 -7.89 4.26
N MET A 170 -6.03 -6.95 4.41
CA MET A 170 -4.75 -6.95 3.68
C MET A 170 -3.99 -8.27 3.87
N GLY A 171 -3.78 -8.69 5.12
CA GLY A 171 -3.02 -9.91 5.44
C GLY A 171 -3.70 -11.19 4.97
N GLU A 172 -5.01 -11.32 5.11
CA GLU A 172 -5.75 -12.50 4.64
C GLU A 172 -5.78 -12.61 3.12
N ALA A 173 -5.94 -11.47 2.43
CA ALA A 173 -5.87 -11.42 0.98
C ALA A 173 -4.48 -11.79 0.47
N ALA A 174 -3.42 -11.23 1.06
CA ALA A 174 -2.04 -11.55 0.73
C ALA A 174 -1.71 -13.04 0.96
N LEU A 175 -2.06 -13.58 2.13
CA LEU A 175 -1.84 -15.00 2.45
C LEU A 175 -2.55 -15.93 1.45
N THR A 176 -3.74 -15.54 0.99
CA THR A 176 -4.52 -16.35 0.04
C THR A 176 -3.99 -16.22 -1.38
N ALA A 177 -3.55 -15.04 -1.79
CA ALA A 177 -2.97 -14.78 -3.11
C ALA A 177 -1.60 -15.44 -3.29
N ALA A 178 -0.85 -15.64 -2.20
CA ALA A 178 0.49 -16.23 -2.23
C ALA A 178 0.51 -17.59 -2.94
N GLY A 179 1.33 -17.69 -4.00
CA GLY A 179 1.50 -18.90 -4.79
C GLY A 179 0.41 -19.18 -5.82
N MET A 180 -0.60 -18.30 -5.96
CA MET A 180 -1.56 -18.36 -7.08
C MET A 180 -0.87 -17.97 -8.40
N LYS A 181 -1.45 -18.40 -9.54
CA LYS A 181 -0.95 -17.98 -10.84
C LYS A 181 -1.27 -16.51 -11.08
N VAL A 182 -0.30 -15.77 -11.60
CA VAL A 182 -0.47 -14.35 -11.97
C VAL A 182 -1.67 -14.13 -12.92
N SER A 183 -1.93 -15.06 -13.85
CA SER A 183 -3.12 -14.99 -14.72
C SER A 183 -4.44 -14.96 -13.94
N ASP A 184 -4.53 -15.80 -12.90
CA ASP A 184 -5.75 -15.95 -12.10
C ASP A 184 -5.90 -14.72 -11.19
N LEU A 185 -4.79 -14.20 -10.65
CA LEU A 185 -4.76 -12.96 -9.88
C LEU A 185 -5.22 -11.76 -10.73
N ASN A 186 -4.78 -11.65 -11.99
CA ASN A 186 -5.22 -10.60 -12.90
C ASN A 186 -6.75 -10.64 -13.13
N GLU A 187 -7.34 -11.83 -13.30
CA GLU A 187 -8.79 -11.96 -13.43
C GLU A 187 -9.55 -11.54 -12.17
N ILE A 188 -9.01 -11.84 -10.98
CA ILE A 188 -9.59 -11.45 -9.70
C ILE A 188 -9.50 -9.92 -9.54
N ILE A 189 -8.32 -9.35 -9.73
CA ILE A 189 -8.08 -7.90 -9.63
C ILE A 189 -9.01 -7.14 -10.59
N GLU A 190 -9.13 -7.59 -11.84
CA GLU A 190 -10.03 -6.97 -12.82
C GLU A 190 -11.48 -6.86 -12.31
N LYS A 191 -12.01 -7.95 -11.74
CA LYS A 191 -13.37 -7.97 -11.20
C LYS A 191 -13.52 -7.03 -10.00
N LEU A 192 -12.55 -7.03 -9.10
CA LEU A 192 -12.58 -6.20 -7.89
C LEU A 192 -12.50 -4.71 -8.24
N VAL A 193 -11.49 -4.31 -9.03
CA VAL A 193 -11.30 -2.91 -9.46
C VAL A 193 -12.53 -2.40 -10.20
N SER A 194 -13.07 -3.18 -11.14
CA SER A 194 -14.29 -2.81 -11.88
C SER A 194 -15.49 -2.54 -10.96
N GLY A 195 -15.56 -3.21 -9.81
CA GLY A 195 -16.62 -3.05 -8.83
C GLY A 195 -16.59 -1.72 -8.08
N TYR A 196 -15.40 -1.16 -7.82
CA TYR A 196 -15.26 0.06 -7.02
C TYR A 196 -14.77 1.29 -7.79
N GLU A 197 -14.18 1.14 -8.98
CA GLU A 197 -13.60 2.27 -9.72
C GLU A 197 -14.64 3.31 -10.19
N GLN A 198 -15.90 2.89 -10.31
CA GLN A 198 -17.01 3.79 -10.64
C GLN A 198 -17.42 4.67 -9.45
N HIS A 199 -16.95 4.35 -8.25
CA HIS A 199 -17.38 4.95 -6.99
C HIS A 199 -16.35 5.91 -6.37
N TYR A 200 -15.32 6.34 -7.10
CA TYR A 200 -14.31 7.25 -6.53
C TYR A 200 -14.86 8.63 -6.12
N ASN A 201 -15.93 9.12 -6.77
CA ASN A 201 -16.50 10.43 -6.45
C ASN A 201 -17.45 10.39 -5.24
N ASP A 202 -18.02 9.22 -4.94
CA ASP A 202 -19.04 8.98 -3.92
C ASP A 202 -18.63 7.90 -2.92
N ALA A 203 -17.32 7.63 -2.83
CA ALA A 203 -16.77 6.64 -1.93
C ALA A 203 -17.20 6.91 -0.48
N PRO A 204 -17.62 5.87 0.27
CA PRO A 204 -18.15 6.05 1.60
C PRO A 204 -17.05 6.54 2.54
N ALA A 205 -17.34 7.63 3.25
CA ALA A 205 -16.37 8.27 4.15
C ALA A 205 -15.93 7.37 5.30
N GLY A 206 -16.72 6.35 5.66
CA GLY A 206 -16.46 5.45 6.77
C GLY A 206 -16.51 6.11 8.15
N LEU A 207 -16.12 5.33 9.14
CA LEU A 207 -16.17 5.67 10.57
C LEU A 207 -14.76 5.89 11.13
N ARG A 208 -14.66 6.65 12.21
CA ARG A 208 -13.44 6.75 13.02
C ARG A 208 -13.25 5.49 13.85
N PHE A 209 -12.03 5.28 14.33
CA PHE A 209 -11.69 4.21 15.26
C PHE A 209 -12.66 4.16 16.45
N GLN A 210 -12.95 5.29 17.08
CA GLN A 210 -13.83 5.35 18.26
C GLN A 210 -15.30 5.06 17.95
N GLU A 211 -15.69 5.07 16.67
CA GLU A 211 -17.05 4.82 16.21
C GLU A 211 -17.24 3.36 15.78
N CYS A 212 -16.17 2.70 15.30
CA CYS A 212 -16.20 1.31 14.84
C CYS A 212 -15.42 0.32 15.74
N TYR A 213 -14.89 0.79 16.88
CA TYR A 213 -14.27 -0.03 17.93
C TYR A 213 -14.78 0.35 19.32
N ASP A 214 -14.85 -0.65 20.21
CA ASP A 214 -14.82 -0.40 21.65
C ASP A 214 -13.39 -0.01 22.04
N VAL A 215 -13.17 1.29 22.25
CA VAL A 215 -11.87 1.87 22.61
C VAL A 215 -11.28 1.28 23.89
N LYS A 216 -12.11 0.82 24.84
CA LYS A 216 -11.62 0.27 26.12
C LYS A 216 -11.05 -1.13 25.95
N THR A 217 -11.66 -1.92 25.07
CA THR A 217 -11.25 -3.32 24.85
C THR A 217 -10.41 -3.50 23.59
N VAL A 218 -10.33 -2.46 22.76
CA VAL A 218 -9.66 -2.45 21.44
C VAL A 218 -10.19 -3.59 20.56
N LYS A 219 -11.53 -3.71 20.52
CA LYS A 219 -12.23 -4.70 19.70
C LYS A 219 -13.16 -4.02 18.69
N PRO A 220 -13.23 -4.52 17.45
CA PRO A 220 -14.16 -3.99 16.46
C PRO A 220 -15.60 -4.20 16.92
N THR A 221 -16.50 -3.30 16.51
CA THR A 221 -17.94 -3.44 16.76
C THR A 221 -18.52 -4.60 15.95
N ALA A 222 -19.70 -5.07 16.34
CA ALA A 222 -20.44 -6.08 15.57
C ALA A 222 -20.77 -5.59 14.15
N GLU A 223 -21.00 -4.29 13.98
CA GLU A 223 -21.17 -3.66 12.67
C GLU A 223 -19.94 -3.85 11.78
N TYR A 224 -18.75 -3.55 12.30
CA TYR A 224 -17.53 -3.71 11.50
C TYR A 224 -17.25 -5.19 11.20
N LEU A 225 -17.52 -6.10 12.14
CA LEU A 225 -17.41 -7.54 11.86
C LEU A 225 -18.35 -7.97 10.71
N GLN A 226 -19.59 -7.46 10.67
CA GLN A 226 -20.52 -7.75 9.57
C GLN A 226 -20.04 -7.20 8.23
N VAL A 227 -19.54 -5.95 8.20
CA VAL A 227 -18.94 -5.33 7.02
C VAL A 227 -17.75 -6.15 6.52
N TYR A 228 -16.93 -6.65 7.44
CA TYR A 228 -15.80 -7.49 7.13
C TYR A 228 -16.22 -8.82 6.50
N ASP A 229 -17.20 -9.51 7.09
CA ASP A 229 -17.71 -10.78 6.58
C ASP A 229 -18.28 -10.63 5.16
N ASN A 230 -18.99 -9.52 4.90
CA ASN A 230 -19.51 -9.20 3.57
C ASN A 230 -18.38 -8.94 2.56
N ALA A 231 -17.35 -8.17 2.95
CA ALA A 231 -16.21 -7.91 2.08
C ALA A 231 -15.44 -9.20 1.76
N MET A 232 -15.21 -10.07 2.74
CA MET A 232 -14.58 -11.38 2.51
C MET A 232 -15.43 -12.27 1.60
N GLN A 233 -16.77 -12.16 1.68
CA GLN A 233 -17.64 -12.86 0.74
C GLN A 233 -17.48 -12.34 -0.69
N GLN A 234 -17.40 -11.02 -0.89
CA GLN A 234 -17.16 -10.43 -2.21
C GLN A 234 -15.80 -10.85 -2.80
N LEU A 235 -14.76 -10.95 -1.96
CA LEU A 235 -13.45 -11.48 -2.40
C LEU A 235 -13.56 -12.95 -2.85
N ARG A 236 -14.31 -13.79 -2.11
CA ARG A 236 -14.61 -15.16 -2.53
C ARG A 236 -15.37 -15.22 -3.85
N ASP A 237 -16.39 -14.38 -4.01
CA ASP A 237 -17.21 -14.33 -5.22
C ASP A 237 -16.40 -13.84 -6.44
N ALA A 238 -15.37 -13.01 -6.23
CA ALA A 238 -14.43 -12.60 -7.27
C ALA A 238 -13.47 -13.73 -7.70
N GLY A 239 -13.27 -14.73 -6.85
CA GLY A 239 -12.44 -15.91 -7.11
C GLY A 239 -11.26 -16.09 -6.17
N LEU A 240 -11.10 -15.26 -5.14
CA LEU A 240 -10.05 -15.41 -4.13
C LEU A 240 -10.52 -16.38 -3.03
N PRO A 241 -9.94 -17.58 -2.88
CA PRO A 241 -10.45 -18.63 -1.99
C PRO A 241 -10.11 -18.40 -0.50
N ILE A 242 -10.48 -17.23 0.04
CA ILE A 242 -10.29 -16.87 1.46
C ILE A 242 -11.08 -17.86 2.33
N LYS A 243 -10.40 -18.42 3.33
CA LYS A 243 -11.01 -19.35 4.30
C LYS A 243 -11.95 -18.63 5.25
N HIS A 244 -12.97 -19.35 5.72
CA HIS A 244 -13.86 -18.91 6.79
C HIS A 244 -13.20 -19.02 8.16
#